data_AF-A0A4U1A2T7-F1
#
_entry.id   AF-A0A4U1A2T7-F1
#
_cell.length_a   1.000
_cell.length_b   1.000
_cell.length_c   1.000
_cell.angle_alpha   90.00
_cell.angle_beta   90.00
_cell.angle_gamma   90.00
#
_symmetry.space_group_name_H-M   'P 1'
#
loop_
_entity.id
_entity.type
_entity.pdbx_description
1 polymer ?
#
loop_
_entity_poly.entity_id
_entity_poly.type
_entity_poly.pdbx_seq_one_letter_code
_entity_poly.pdbx_strand_id
1 'polypeptide(L)'
;MKSIENKLRFSILIVSLIFAVVGGIYFGLFSCGGYVWHKKMFVLSFSVVLVTLFVWPHPKLSRLGIRSSFVAGNVILYFVMQSASSAFYPAAPKSWNEFFDIFIFRLLNGPC
;
A
#
# COMPACT_ATOMS: atom_id res chain seq x y z
N MET A 1 0.58 31.70 -4.14
CA MET A 1 1.59 30.62 -4.17
C MET A 1 1.35 29.54 -3.12
N LYS A 2 1.28 29.85 -1.81
CA LYS A 2 1.04 28.84 -0.73
C LYS A 2 -0.19 27.92 -0.93
N SER A 3 -1.27 28.43 -1.53
CA SER A 3 -2.47 27.64 -1.82
C SER A 3 -2.23 26.51 -2.84
N ILE A 4 -1.45 26.78 -3.89
CA ILE A 4 -1.13 25.79 -4.94
C ILE A 4 -0.23 24.70 -4.36
N GLU A 5 0.77 25.10 -3.57
CA GLU A 5 1.69 24.17 -2.91
C GLU A 5 0.96 23.23 -1.95
N ASN A 6 0.03 23.74 -1.14
CA ASN A 6 -0.77 22.91 -0.26
C ASN A 6 -1.66 21.92 -1.02
N LYS A 7 -2.26 22.35 -2.14
CA LYS A 7 -3.02 21.45 -3.02
C LYS A 7 -2.14 20.33 -3.57
N LEU A 8 -0.94 20.65 -4.06
CA LEU A 8 0.00 19.67 -4.58
C LEU A 8 0.41 18.66 -3.49
N ARG A 9 0.82 19.14 -2.32
CA ARG A 9 1.18 18.28 -1.17
C ARG A 9 0.03 17.38 -0.75
N PHE A 10 -1.20 17.89 -0.80
CA PHE A 10 -2.41 17.11 -0.52
C PHE A 10 -2.68 16.04 -1.59
N SER A 11 -2.49 16.37 -2.87
CA SER A 11 -2.59 15.39 -3.96
C SER A 11 -1.59 14.25 -3.80
N ILE A 12 -0.35 14.51 -3.38
CA ILE A 12 0.65 13.46 -3.13
C ILE A 12 0.17 12.49 -2.03
N LEU A 13 -0.51 12.99 -0.99
CA LEU A 13 -1.10 12.12 0.05
C LEU A 13 -2.14 11.19 -0.53
N ILE A 14 -3.07 11.71 -1.32
CA ILE A 14 -4.12 10.90 -1.95
C ILE A 14 -3.49 9.87 -2.90
N VAL A 15 -2.54 10.30 -3.73
CA VAL A 15 -1.84 9.41 -4.67
C VAL A 15 -1.11 8.29 -3.92
N SER A 16 -0.47 8.57 -2.79
CA SER A 16 0.20 7.52 -2.00
C SER A 16 -0.77 6.45 -1.48
N LEU A 17 -1.94 6.87 -1.01
CA LEU A 17 -2.97 5.94 -0.53
C LEU A 17 -3.53 5.10 -1.67
N ILE A 18 -3.81 5.73 -2.83
CA ILE A 18 -4.26 5.02 -4.03
C ILE A 18 -3.19 4.02 -4.47
N PHE A 19 -1.92 4.41 -4.49
CA PHE A 19 -0.80 3.51 -4.82
C PHE A 19 -0.77 2.30 -3.89
N ALA A 20 -0.88 2.51 -2.57
CA ALA A 20 -0.88 1.44 -1.59
C ALA A 20 -2.04 0.45 -1.83
N VAL A 21 -3.25 0.97 -2.04
CA VAL A 21 -4.46 0.17 -2.24
C VAL A 21 -4.43 -0.59 -3.57
N VAL A 22 -4.24 0.11 -4.68
CA VAL A 22 -4.26 -0.47 -6.03
C VAL A 22 -3.09 -1.44 -6.21
N GLY A 23 -1.90 -1.05 -5.76
CA GLY A 23 -0.73 -1.91 -5.78
C GLY A 23 -0.92 -3.15 -4.92
N GLY A 24 -1.48 -2.99 -3.71
CA GLY A 24 -1.80 -4.11 -2.83
C GLY A 24 -2.73 -5.10 -3.53
N ILE A 25 -3.86 -4.63 -4.06
CA ILE A 25 -4.84 -5.46 -4.78
C ILE A 25 -4.20 -6.18 -5.97
N TYR A 26 -3.50 -5.44 -6.83
CA TYR A 26 -2.88 -6.01 -8.03
C TYR A 26 -1.85 -7.10 -7.66
N PHE A 27 -0.94 -6.81 -6.73
CA PHE A 27 0.09 -7.77 -6.33
C PHE A 27 -0.40 -8.83 -5.34
N GLY A 28 -1.63 -8.76 -4.85
CA GLY A 28 -2.27 -9.87 -4.13
C GLY A 28 -2.90 -10.86 -5.09
N LEU A 29 -3.66 -10.36 -6.09
CA LEU A 29 -4.30 -11.20 -7.11
C LEU A 29 -3.31 -11.88 -8.07
N PHE A 30 -2.21 -11.21 -8.41
CA PHE A 30 -1.20 -11.72 -9.36
C PHE A 30 0.13 -12.08 -8.67
N SER A 31 0.07 -12.39 -7.38
CA SER A 31 1.22 -12.70 -6.53
C SER A 31 2.01 -13.92 -6.98
N CYS A 32 1.34 -14.96 -7.48
CA CYS A 32 1.96 -16.26 -7.78
C CYS A 32 2.36 -16.44 -9.25
N GLY A 33 2.37 -15.36 -10.03
CA GLY A 33 2.86 -15.33 -11.41
C GLY A 33 4.21 -14.61 -11.54
N GLY A 34 4.92 -14.78 -12.65
CA GLY A 34 6.27 -14.25 -12.93
C GLY A 34 6.46 -12.71 -12.93
N TYR A 35 5.60 -11.95 -12.25
CA TYR A 35 5.58 -10.50 -12.14
C TYR A 35 6.60 -9.93 -11.14
N VAL A 36 7.68 -10.66 -10.85
CA VAL A 36 8.73 -10.24 -9.90
C VAL A 36 9.28 -8.86 -10.27
N TRP A 37 9.51 -8.61 -11.55
CA TRP A 37 10.03 -7.31 -12.01
C TRP A 37 9.02 -6.17 -11.82
N HIS A 38 7.73 -6.41 -12.09
CA HIS A 38 6.67 -5.42 -11.85
C HIS A 38 6.57 -5.07 -10.37
N LYS A 39 6.65 -6.07 -9.48
CA LYS A 39 6.67 -5.84 -8.03
C LYS A 39 7.87 -4.99 -7.61
N LYS A 40 9.06 -5.28 -8.13
CA LYS A 40 10.27 -4.50 -7.84
C LYS A 40 10.14 -3.04 -8.32
N MET A 41 9.68 -2.82 -9.54
CA MET A 41 9.48 -1.46 -10.10
C MET A 41 8.39 -0.68 -9.35
N PHE A 42 7.31 -1.36 -8.95
CA PHE A 42 6.27 -0.77 -8.12
C PHE A 42 6.81 -0.38 -6.74
N VAL A 43 7.51 -1.28 -6.04
CA VAL A 43 8.08 -0.99 -4.71
C VAL A 43 9.05 0.17 -4.78
N LEU A 44 9.90 0.25 -5.82
CA LEU A 44 10.80 1.37 -6.02
C LEU A 44 10.03 2.69 -6.24
N SER A 45 9.05 2.70 -7.14
CA SER A 45 8.21 3.88 -7.40
C SER A 45 7.44 4.32 -6.15
N PHE A 46 6.87 3.37 -5.41
CA PHE A 46 6.14 3.62 -4.17
C PHE A 46 7.06 4.17 -3.08
N SER A 47 8.29 3.65 -2.97
CA SER A 47 9.29 4.17 -2.03
C SER A 47 9.65 5.62 -2.34
N VAL A 48 9.78 6.01 -3.62
CA VAL A 48 10.02 7.40 -4.01
C VAL A 48 8.86 8.31 -3.58
N VAL A 49 7.61 7.87 -3.73
CA VAL A 49 6.43 8.62 -3.26
C VAL A 49 6.46 8.78 -1.74
N LEU A 50 6.76 7.71 -1.00
CA LEU A 50 6.83 7.76 0.47
C LEU A 50 7.98 8.65 0.98
N VAL A 51 9.15 8.59 0.34
CA VAL A 51 10.29 9.48 0.64
C VAL A 51 9.91 10.93 0.35
N THR A 52 9.23 11.20 -0.77
CA THR A 52 8.75 12.55 -1.10
C THR A 52 7.80 13.09 -0.03
N LEU A 53 6.86 12.27 0.44
CA LEU A 53 5.97 12.63 1.55
C LEU A 53 6.71 12.87 2.86
N PHE A 54 7.78 12.12 3.10
CA PHE A 54 8.57 12.28 4.31
C PHE A 54 9.42 13.55 4.26
N VAL A 55 10.11 13.82 3.16
CA VAL A 55 11.01 14.98 3.04
C VAL A 55 10.20 16.28 2.83
N TRP A 56 9.06 16.20 2.14
CA TRP A 56 8.23 17.36 1.82
C TRP A 56 6.77 17.20 2.32
N PRO A 57 6.55 17.20 3.65
CA PRO A 57 5.25 16.90 4.22
C PRO A 57 4.25 18.03 4.04
N HIS A 58 2.97 17.68 3.92
CA HIS A 58 1.87 18.63 4.08
C HIS A 58 1.89 19.22 5.51
N PRO A 59 1.47 20.48 5.74
CA PRO A 59 1.46 21.09 7.08
C PRO A 59 0.76 20.27 8.18
N LYS A 60 -0.27 19.49 7.81
CA LYS A 60 -0.97 18.54 8.71
C LYS A 60 -0.10 17.35 9.18
N LEU A 61 1.00 17.07 8.48
CA LEU A 61 1.96 16.01 8.74
C LEU A 61 3.33 16.57 9.16
N SER A 62 3.36 17.82 9.62
CA SER A 62 4.60 18.51 10.02
C SER A 62 5.33 17.85 11.19
N ARG A 63 4.59 17.19 12.09
CA ARG A 63 5.17 16.48 13.23
C ARG A 63 5.79 15.16 12.76
N LEU A 64 7.05 14.93 13.14
CA LEU A 64 7.82 13.73 12.78
C LEU A 64 7.07 12.43 13.10
N GLY A 65 6.44 12.35 14.28
CA GLY A 65 5.66 11.17 14.67
C GLY A 65 4.51 10.89 13.71
N ILE A 66 3.68 11.90 13.42
CA ILE A 66 2.53 11.74 12.51
C ILE A 66 2.99 11.39 11.10
N ARG A 67 4.08 12.01 10.63
CA ARG A 67 4.69 11.73 9.33
C ARG A 67 5.17 10.29 9.22
N SER A 68 5.87 9.82 10.24
CA SER A 68 6.40 8.45 10.29
C SER A 68 5.26 7.43 10.38
N SER A 69 4.25 7.69 11.22
CA SER A 69 3.05 6.86 11.30
C SER A 69 2.26 6.83 9.99
N PHE A 70 2.21 7.94 9.24
CA PHE A 70 1.52 7.98 7.94
C PHE A 70 2.26 7.14 6.89
N VAL A 71 3.58 7.25 6.82
CA VAL A 71 4.41 6.43 5.92
C VAL A 71 4.32 4.95 6.29
N ALA A 72 4.47 4.61 7.57
CA ALA A 72 4.30 3.25 8.06
C ALA A 72 2.90 2.72 7.78
N GLY A 73 1.86 3.54 7.99
CA GLY A 73 0.48 3.23 7.71
C GLY A 73 0.22 2.91 6.23
N ASN A 74 0.87 3.63 5.30
CA ASN A 74 0.79 3.33 3.87
C ASN A 74 1.42 1.97 3.52
N VAL A 75 2.56 1.64 4.13
CA VAL A 75 3.21 0.34 3.95
C VAL A 75 2.33 -0.79 4.51
N ILE A 76 1.80 -0.61 5.72
CA ILE A 76 0.87 -1.56 6.35
C ILE A 76 -0.37 -1.74 5.46
N LEU A 77 -0.95 -0.64 4.98
CA LEU A 77 -2.12 -0.66 4.09
C LEU A 77 -1.83 -1.47 2.81
N TYR A 78 -0.68 -1.28 2.18
CA TYR A 78 -0.27 -2.08 1.04
C TYR A 78 -0.27 -3.58 1.35
N PHE A 79 0.36 -4.01 2.45
CA PHE A 79 0.42 -5.41 2.84
C PHE A 79 -0.94 -6.00 3.23
N VAL A 80 -1.77 -5.21 3.92
CA VAL A 80 -3.14 -5.61 4.27
C VAL A 80 -3.97 -5.81 3.00
N MET A 81 -3.93 -4.87 2.05
CA MET A 81 -4.67 -4.98 0.80
C MET A 81 -4.14 -6.13 -0.08
N GLN A 82 -2.83 -6.36 -0.09
CA GLN A 82 -2.21 -7.51 -0.75
C GLN A 82 -2.67 -8.84 -0.16
N SER A 83 -2.66 -8.96 1.16
CA SER A 83 -3.08 -10.19 1.83
C SER A 83 -4.58 -10.43 1.65
N ALA A 84 -5.40 -9.39 1.81
CA ALA A 84 -6.85 -9.46 1.63
C ALA A 84 -7.24 -9.85 0.20
N SER A 85 -6.61 -9.25 -0.80
CA SER A 85 -6.88 -9.60 -2.20
C SER A 85 -6.32 -10.97 -2.59
N SER A 86 -5.19 -11.39 -2.02
CA SER A 86 -4.64 -12.73 -2.26
C SER A 86 -5.56 -13.85 -1.77
N ALA A 87 -6.40 -13.59 -0.76
CA ALA A 87 -7.40 -14.55 -0.30
C ALA A 87 -8.47 -14.89 -1.35
N PHE A 88 -8.62 -14.07 -2.40
CA PHE A 88 -9.53 -14.31 -3.52
C PHE A 88 -8.87 -15.01 -4.72
N TYR A 89 -7.59 -15.39 -4.61
CA TYR A 89 -6.84 -16.05 -5.68
C TYR A 89 -6.32 -17.43 -5.23
N PRO A 90 -6.49 -18.50 -6.03
CA PRO A 90 -7.10 -18.54 -7.37
C PRO A 90 -8.63 -18.63 -7.37
N ALA A 91 -9.26 -18.83 -6.21
CA ALA A 91 -10.70 -18.89 -6.06
C ALA A 91 -11.14 -18.08 -4.83
N ALA A 92 -12.37 -17.58 -4.84
CA ALA A 92 -12.93 -16.86 -3.71
C ALA A 92 -13.17 -17.82 -2.52
N PRO A 93 -12.97 -17.36 -1.27
CA PRO A 93 -13.27 -18.14 -0.09
C PRO A 93 -14.77 -18.40 0.01
N LYS A 94 -15.17 -19.56 0.53
CA LYS A 94 -16.58 -19.98 0.65
C LYS A 94 -17.26 -19.35 1.86
N SER A 95 -16.48 -18.83 2.81
CA SER A 95 -16.99 -18.25 4.06
C SER A 95 -16.04 -17.17 4.61
N TRP A 96 -16.54 -16.37 5.54
CA TRP A 96 -15.74 -15.37 6.25
C TRP A 96 -14.61 -15.99 7.09
N ASN A 97 -14.85 -17.14 7.71
CA ASN A 97 -13.82 -17.82 8.50
C ASN A 97 -12.65 -18.25 7.61
N GLU A 98 -12.96 -18.88 6.47
CA GLU A 98 -11.95 -19.27 5.48
C GLU A 98 -11.20 -18.04 4.93
N PHE A 99 -11.89 -16.92 4.69
CA PHE A 99 -11.24 -15.67 4.31
C PHE A 99 -10.23 -15.20 5.35
N PHE A 100 -10.59 -15.19 6.64
CA PHE A 100 -9.69 -14.71 7.70
C PHE A 100 -8.50 -15.66 7.93
N ASP A 101 -8.72 -16.97 7.83
CA ASP A 101 -7.64 -17.96 7.94
C ASP A 101 -6.61 -17.76 6.83
N ILE A 102 -7.07 -17.61 5.58
CA ILE A 102 -6.19 -17.33 4.45
C ILE A 102 -5.54 -15.96 4.60
N PHE A 103 -6.31 -14.92 4.94
CA PHE A 103 -5.79 -13.55 5.12
C PHE A 103 -4.65 -13.50 6.14
N ILE A 104 -4.82 -14.08 7.33
CA ILE A 104 -3.80 -14.08 8.39
C ILE A 104 -2.59 -14.88 7.92
N PHE A 105 -2.81 -16.07 7.34
CA PHE A 105 -1.72 -16.88 6.79
C PHE A 105 -0.91 -16.11 5.75
N ARG A 106 -1.57 -15.41 4.82
CA ARG A 106 -0.94 -14.62 3.76
C ARG A 106 -0.26 -13.36 4.26
N LEU A 107 -0.80 -12.74 5.32
CA LEU A 107 -0.19 -11.58 5.95
C LEU A 107 1.14 -11.93 6.62
N LEU A 108 1.25 -13.12 7.20
CA LEU A 108 2.45 -13.57 7.91
C LEU A 108 3.49 -14.21 6.98
N ASN A 109 3.04 -14.98 5.98
CA ASN A 109 3.93 -15.78 5.13
C ASN A 109 4.16 -15.17 3.74
N GLY A 110 3.33 -14.22 3.32
CA GLY A 110 3.32 -13.66 1.97
C GLY A 110 2.10 -14.09 1.15
N PRO A 111 1.80 -13.38 0.05
CA PRO A 111 0.61 -13.61 -0.76
C PRO A 111 0.67 -14.92 -1.58
N CYS A 112 1.85 -15.51 -1.70
CA CYS A 112 2.11 -16.92 -2.02
C CYS A 112 2.90 -17.50 -0.83
#